data_AF-A0A938G3N1-F1
#
_entry.id   AF-A0A938G3N1-F1
#
_cell.length_a   1.000
_cell.length_b   1.000
_cell.length_c   1.000
_cell.angle_alpha   90.00
_cell.angle_beta   90.00
_cell.angle_gamma   90.00
#
_symmetry.space_group_name_H-M   'P 1'
#
loop_
_entity.id
_entity.type
_entity.pdbx_description
1 polymer ?
#
loop_
_entity_poly.entity_id
_entity_poly.type
_entity_poly.pdbx_seq_one_letter_code
_entity_poly.pdbx_strand_id
1 'polypeptide(L)'
;MLTAVVIGSGGTVRVELLAGGESGEEKLVKPSECLFEPESEELKNAEKIPQSECGAGPSPILPEAKEFIWGASSFIVFALLMRFVLFPRLKKGMEARYNSIREGHENADAARSSARSEVAQYEAAVTAAKAEAAKVVDAARTTLESERQAQISAANARINAKREAAQRDAEAAKAAVRGQIESAVSDVVSSAVEAATGKRPDSAAVSRAVADVMSAGVR
;
A
#
# COMPACT_ATOMS: atom_id res chain seq x y z
N MET A 1 -65.89 48.15 -40.71
CA MET A 1 -64.98 47.02 -40.45
C MET A 1 -65.56 45.79 -41.14
N LEU A 2 -64.76 45.02 -41.89
CA LEU A 2 -65.24 43.77 -42.50
C LEU A 2 -64.98 42.62 -41.52
N THR A 3 -66.05 41.97 -41.09
CA THR A 3 -65.99 40.81 -40.22
C THR A 3 -66.21 39.58 -41.10
N ALA A 4 -65.21 38.72 -41.20
CA ALA A 4 -65.33 37.46 -41.92
C ALA A 4 -65.95 36.40 -41.00
N VAL A 5 -67.07 35.81 -41.41
CA VAL A 5 -67.65 34.65 -40.72
C VAL A 5 -67.31 33.41 -41.55
N VAL A 6 -66.65 32.45 -40.91
CA VAL A 6 -66.24 31.19 -41.54
C VAL A 6 -67.12 30.08 -40.98
N ILE A 7 -67.92 29.45 -41.83
CA ILE A 7 -68.75 28.30 -41.45
C ILE A 7 -68.23 27.08 -42.22
N GLY A 8 -67.76 26.07 -41.48
CA GLY A 8 -67.26 24.81 -42.04
C GLY A 8 -68.24 23.67 -41.80
N SER A 9 -68.72 23.04 -42.87
CA SER A 9 -69.35 21.72 -42.80
C SER A 9 -69.02 20.93 -44.06
N GLY A 10 -68.45 19.74 -43.89
CA GLY A 10 -68.37 18.71 -44.94
C GLY A 10 -67.38 18.92 -46.09
N GLY A 11 -66.17 19.44 -45.82
CA GLY A 11 -65.05 19.40 -46.78
C GLY A 11 -64.90 20.60 -47.71
N THR A 12 -65.78 21.59 -47.63
CA THR A 12 -65.61 22.89 -48.30
C THR A 12 -65.76 24.03 -47.30
N VAL A 13 -64.78 24.93 -47.25
CA VAL A 13 -64.82 26.14 -46.41
C VAL A 13 -65.42 27.26 -47.25
N ARG A 14 -66.54 27.83 -46.79
CA ARG A 14 -67.14 29.02 -47.39
C ARG A 14 -66.85 30.22 -46.49
N VAL A 15 -66.18 31.23 -47.04
CA VAL A 15 -65.85 32.48 -46.33
C VAL A 15 -66.77 33.57 -46.86
N GLU A 16 -67.61 34.11 -45.99
CA GLU A 16 -68.49 35.24 -46.33
C GLU A 16 -68.05 36.47 -45.52
N LEU A 17 -67.90 37.60 -46.22
CA LEU A 17 -67.41 38.87 -45.68
C LEU A 17 -68.61 39.78 -45.41
N LEU A 18 -68.84 40.12 -44.14
CA LEU A 18 -69.87 41.06 -43.72
C LEU A 18 -69.24 42.42 -43.43
N ALA A 19 -69.66 43.45 -44.16
CA ALA A 19 -69.28 44.83 -43.86
C ALA A 19 -70.30 45.43 -42.88
N GLY A 20 -69.87 45.72 -41.65
CA GLY A 20 -70.73 46.39 -40.67
C GLY A 20 -70.88 47.88 -40.98
N GLY A 21 -72.09 48.29 -41.38
CA GLY A 21 -72.53 49.69 -41.48
C GLY A 21 -73.75 49.93 -40.59
N GLU A 22 -73.74 51.01 -39.83
CA GLU A 22 -74.84 51.45 -38.97
C GLU A 22 -76.07 51.87 -39.81
N SER A 23 -77.26 51.45 -39.38
CA SER A 23 -78.58 51.60 -40.03
C SER A 23 -78.87 50.63 -41.18
N GLY A 24 -80.03 49.96 -41.09
CA GLY A 24 -80.33 48.72 -41.80
C GLY A 24 -80.56 48.85 -43.31
N GLU A 25 -79.92 47.96 -44.05
CA GLU A 25 -80.41 47.32 -45.28
C GLU A 25 -79.50 46.10 -45.56
N GLU A 26 -80.05 44.88 -45.52
CA GLU A 26 -79.32 43.67 -45.89
C GLU A 26 -79.34 43.48 -47.41
N LYS A 27 -78.16 43.50 -48.06
CA LYS A 27 -77.99 42.96 -49.41
C LYS A 27 -76.78 42.04 -49.47
N LEU A 28 -77.03 40.79 -49.86
CA LEU A 28 -76.00 39.82 -50.21
C LEU A 28 -75.39 40.18 -51.57
N VAL A 29 -74.11 40.55 -51.58
CA VAL A 29 -73.34 40.80 -52.81
C VAL A 29 -72.61 39.51 -53.22
N LYS A 30 -72.79 39.08 -54.46
CA LYS A 30 -72.13 37.88 -55.01
C LYS A 30 -70.69 38.23 -55.46
N PRO A 31 -69.70 37.35 -55.21
CA PRO A 31 -68.28 37.62 -55.49
C PRO A 31 -67.90 37.77 -56.98
N SER A 32 -68.84 37.57 -57.91
CA SER A 32 -68.64 37.82 -59.34
C SER A 32 -68.78 39.29 -59.76
N GLU A 33 -69.30 40.16 -58.87
CA GLU A 33 -69.49 41.60 -59.16
C GLU A 33 -68.28 42.46 -58.74
N CYS A 34 -67.22 41.85 -58.19
CA CYS A 34 -65.99 42.55 -57.81
C CYS A 34 -64.86 42.40 -58.86
N LEU A 35 -65.21 42.47 -60.15
CA LEU A 35 -64.23 42.58 -61.23
C LEU A 35 -63.99 44.06 -61.53
N PHE A 36 -62.85 44.58 -61.07
CA PHE A 36 -62.35 45.88 -61.51
C PHE A 36 -62.01 45.82 -63.01
N GLU A 37 -62.70 46.61 -63.83
CA GLU A 37 -62.35 46.80 -65.25
C GLU A 37 -61.02 47.56 -65.37
N PRO A 38 -60.03 47.07 -66.15
CA PRO A 38 -58.80 47.81 -66.38
C PRO A 38 -59.03 48.95 -67.40
N GLU A 39 -58.63 50.18 -67.03
CA GLU A 39 -58.88 51.44 -67.74
C GLU A 39 -58.00 51.67 -68.99
N SER A 40 -57.51 50.62 -69.66
CA SER A 40 -56.70 50.79 -70.88
C SER A 40 -57.10 49.83 -72.01
N GLU A 41 -57.44 50.44 -73.16
CA GLU A 41 -57.95 49.79 -74.37
C GLU A 41 -56.98 48.79 -75.02
N GLU A 42 -55.68 48.79 -74.67
CA GLU A 42 -54.69 47.88 -75.26
C GLU A 42 -54.70 46.45 -74.68
N LEU A 43 -55.40 46.21 -73.56
CA LEU A 43 -55.57 44.85 -73.01
C LEU A 43 -56.86 44.14 -73.47
N LYS A 44 -57.73 44.81 -74.25
CA LYS A 44 -58.98 44.22 -74.76
C LYS A 44 -58.77 43.26 -75.94
N ASN A 45 -57.64 43.36 -76.63
CA ASN A 45 -57.27 42.50 -77.77
C ASN A 45 -56.10 41.53 -77.47
N ALA A 46 -55.73 41.37 -76.19
CA ALA A 46 -54.75 40.37 -75.81
C ALA A 46 -55.38 38.97 -75.87
N GLU A 47 -54.76 38.08 -76.65
CA GLU A 47 -55.18 36.69 -76.84
C GLU A 47 -55.40 35.99 -75.49
N LYS A 48 -56.61 35.49 -75.26
CA LYS A 48 -56.93 34.63 -74.10
C LYS A 48 -56.09 33.37 -74.21
N ILE A 49 -55.09 33.23 -73.32
CA ILE A 49 -54.29 32.01 -73.20
C ILE A 49 -55.25 30.83 -72.97
N PRO A 50 -55.24 29.77 -73.83
CA PRO A 50 -56.13 28.63 -73.67
C PRO A 50 -55.82 27.89 -72.36
N GLN A 51 -56.87 27.53 -71.61
CA GLN A 51 -56.79 26.79 -70.33
C GLN A 51 -56.10 25.41 -70.43
N SER A 52 -55.68 24.97 -71.62
CA SER A 52 -54.97 23.70 -71.83
C SER A 52 -53.48 23.73 -71.46
N GLU A 53 -52.91 24.90 -71.12
CA GLU A 53 -51.50 25.03 -70.71
C GLU A 53 -51.28 25.32 -69.22
N CYS A 54 -52.34 25.26 -68.39
CA CYS A 54 -52.16 25.22 -66.93
C CYS A 54 -51.76 23.80 -66.51
N GLY A 55 -50.46 23.49 -66.56
CA GLY A 55 -49.91 22.27 -65.98
C GLY A 55 -50.24 22.11 -64.49
N ALA A 56 -50.17 20.89 -63.97
CA ALA A 56 -50.40 20.60 -62.56
C ALA A 56 -49.59 21.56 -61.66
N GLY A 57 -50.27 22.38 -60.88
CA GLY A 57 -49.63 23.33 -59.96
C GLY A 57 -48.71 22.62 -58.97
N PRO A 58 -47.67 23.29 -58.45
CA PRO A 58 -46.69 22.67 -57.56
C PRO A 58 -47.37 21.97 -56.38
N SER A 59 -46.98 20.71 -56.13
CA SER A 59 -47.53 19.92 -55.03
C SER A 59 -47.16 20.56 -53.68
N PRO A 60 -48.12 20.91 -52.79
CA PRO A 60 -47.84 21.61 -51.53
C PRO A 60 -46.95 20.84 -50.53
N ILE A 61 -46.78 19.54 -50.75
CA ILE A 61 -46.04 18.62 -49.87
C ILE A 61 -44.71 18.15 -50.47
N LEU A 62 -44.51 18.31 -51.77
CA LEU A 62 -43.31 17.83 -52.47
C LEU A 62 -42.60 19.04 -53.08
N PRO A 63 -41.42 19.41 -52.56
CA PRO A 63 -40.66 20.52 -53.10
C PRO A 63 -40.26 20.21 -54.54
N GLU A 64 -39.98 21.26 -55.32
CA GLU A 64 -39.48 21.08 -56.67
C GLU A 64 -38.18 20.26 -56.65
N ALA A 65 -38.04 19.30 -57.57
CA ALA A 65 -36.92 18.34 -57.57
C ALA A 65 -35.54 19.03 -57.54
N LYS A 66 -35.43 20.24 -58.13
CA LYS A 66 -34.22 21.06 -58.11
C LYS A 66 -33.79 21.46 -56.69
N GLU A 67 -34.74 21.82 -55.83
CA GLU A 67 -34.48 22.26 -54.45
C GLU A 67 -34.10 21.06 -53.58
N PHE A 68 -34.76 19.93 -53.80
CA PHE A 68 -34.40 18.68 -53.16
C PHE A 68 -32.98 18.24 -53.52
N ILE A 69 -32.60 18.30 -54.81
CA ILE A 69 -31.26 17.94 -55.27
C ILE A 69 -30.20 18.88 -54.67
N TRP A 70 -30.45 20.19 -54.64
CA TRP A 70 -29.50 21.15 -54.07
C TRP A 70 -29.34 21.00 -52.54
N GLY A 71 -30.47 20.83 -51.83
CA GLY A 71 -30.48 20.58 -50.39
C GLY A 71 -29.82 19.25 -50.01
N ALA A 72 -30.16 18.17 -50.72
CA ALA A 72 -29.56 16.86 -50.52
C ALA A 72 -28.06 16.87 -50.84
N SER A 73 -27.63 17.55 -51.91
CA SER A 73 -26.21 17.68 -52.24
C SER A 73 -25.43 18.40 -51.15
N SER A 74 -25.96 19.52 -50.63
CA SER A 74 -25.35 20.27 -49.54
C SER A 74 -25.28 19.43 -48.25
N PHE A 75 -26.34 18.70 -47.93
CA PHE A 75 -26.38 17.79 -46.80
C PHE A 75 -25.37 16.65 -46.94
N ILE A 76 -25.25 16.03 -48.12
CA ILE A 76 -24.28 14.96 -48.38
C ILE A 76 -22.86 15.47 -48.20
N VAL A 77 -22.51 16.63 -48.76
CA VAL A 77 -21.17 17.23 -48.58
C VAL A 77 -20.87 17.47 -47.10
N PHE A 78 -21.84 18.01 -46.36
CA PHE A 78 -21.70 18.20 -44.91
C PHE A 78 -21.54 16.87 -44.15
N ALA A 79 -22.35 15.85 -44.49
CA ALA A 79 -22.28 14.53 -43.88
C ALA A 79 -20.93 13.85 -44.14
N LEU A 80 -20.37 14.00 -45.35
CA LEU A 80 -19.02 13.52 -45.68
C LEU A 80 -17.96 14.26 -44.87
N LEU A 81 -18.05 15.59 -44.75
CA LEU A 81 -17.14 16.37 -43.90
C LEU A 81 -17.19 15.91 -42.43
N MET A 82 -18.39 15.69 -41.86
CA MET A 82 -18.50 15.13 -40.52
C MET A 82 -17.87 13.74 -40.43
N ARG A 83 -18.15 12.85 -41.40
CA ARG A 83 -17.66 11.47 -41.44
C ARG A 83 -16.14 11.38 -41.53
N PHE A 84 -15.50 12.27 -42.28
CA PHE A 84 -14.05 12.24 -42.53
C PHE A 84 -13.25 13.15 -41.58
N VAL A 85 -13.85 14.19 -41.00
CA VAL A 85 -13.13 15.16 -40.15
C VAL A 85 -13.53 15.04 -38.69
N LEU A 86 -14.83 15.06 -38.38
CA LEU A 86 -15.30 15.13 -37.00
C LEU A 86 -15.25 13.75 -36.31
N PHE A 87 -15.81 12.72 -36.94
CA PHE A 87 -15.83 11.36 -36.40
C PHE A 87 -14.44 10.82 -36.01
N PRO A 88 -13.38 10.93 -36.86
CA PRO A 88 -12.07 10.44 -36.46
C PRO A 88 -11.47 11.23 -35.30
N ARG A 89 -11.75 12.54 -35.19
CA ARG A 89 -11.27 13.35 -34.04
C ARG A 89 -11.96 12.95 -32.73
N LEU A 90 -13.27 12.73 -32.76
CA LEU A 90 -14.03 12.25 -31.60
C LEU A 90 -13.57 10.86 -31.17
N LYS A 91 -13.42 9.93 -32.14
CA LYS A 91 -12.93 8.57 -31.86
C LYS A 91 -11.54 8.59 -31.23
N LYS A 92 -10.61 9.38 -31.78
CA LYS A 92 -9.26 9.55 -31.20
C LYS A 92 -9.31 10.08 -29.77
N GLY A 93 -10.18 11.05 -29.47
CA GLY A 93 -10.33 11.58 -28.11
C GLY A 93 -10.86 10.54 -27.13
N MET A 94 -11.84 9.73 -27.56
CA MET A 94 -12.40 8.65 -26.75
C MET A 94 -11.38 7.53 -26.51
N GLU A 95 -10.65 7.11 -27.55
CA GLU A 95 -9.57 6.12 -27.44
C GLU A 95 -8.44 6.63 -26.53
N ALA A 96 -8.02 7.88 -26.66
CA ALA A 96 -7.00 8.46 -25.80
C ALA A 96 -7.41 8.46 -24.32
N ARG A 97 -8.66 8.83 -24.02
CA ARG A 97 -9.20 8.75 -22.65
C ARG A 97 -9.26 7.32 -22.14
N TYR A 98 -9.76 6.39 -22.96
CA TYR A 98 -9.84 4.98 -22.59
C TYR A 98 -8.45 4.40 -22.28
N ASN A 99 -7.48 4.66 -23.15
CA ASN A 99 -6.10 4.21 -22.98
C ASN A 99 -5.47 4.83 -21.72
N SER A 100 -5.64 6.13 -21.49
CA SER A 100 -5.11 6.80 -20.29
C SER A 100 -5.71 6.24 -18.99
N ILE A 101 -7.01 5.93 -18.98
CA ILE A 101 -7.66 5.30 -17.82
C ILE A 101 -7.11 3.89 -17.62
N ARG A 102 -7.01 3.09 -18.68
CA ARG A 102 -6.49 1.73 -18.63
C ARG A 102 -5.04 1.71 -18.11
N GLU A 103 -4.19 2.55 -18.68
CA GLU A 103 -2.80 2.71 -18.26
C GLU A 103 -2.72 3.20 -16.80
N GLY A 104 -3.59 4.12 -16.40
CA GLY A 104 -3.69 4.58 -15.02
C GLY A 104 -4.03 3.45 -14.04
N HIS A 105 -4.95 2.56 -14.41
CA HIS A 105 -5.27 1.37 -13.62
C HIS A 105 -4.13 0.36 -13.58
N GLU A 106 -3.55 0.03 -14.73
CA GLU A 106 -2.42 -0.91 -14.82
C GLU A 106 -1.22 -0.41 -14.00
N ASN A 107 -0.88 0.88 -14.08
CA ASN A 107 0.19 1.48 -13.29
C ASN A 107 -0.14 1.52 -11.79
N ALA A 108 -1.37 1.85 -11.42
CA ALA A 108 -1.80 1.84 -10.02
C ALA A 108 -1.73 0.42 -9.42
N ASP A 109 -2.13 -0.59 -10.18
CA ASP A 109 -2.09 -1.97 -9.72
C ASP A 109 -0.66 -2.51 -9.66
N ALA A 110 0.19 -2.16 -10.64
CA ALA A 110 1.62 -2.44 -10.60
C ALA A 110 2.30 -1.81 -9.37
N ALA A 111 2.03 -0.52 -9.10
CA ALA A 111 2.56 0.18 -7.93
C ALA A 111 2.05 -0.40 -6.60
N ARG A 112 0.78 -0.79 -6.52
CA ARG A 112 0.24 -1.50 -5.34
C ARG A 112 0.90 -2.86 -5.16
N SER A 113 1.13 -3.59 -6.24
CA SER A 113 1.79 -4.90 -6.21
C SER A 113 3.24 -4.78 -5.78
N SER A 114 3.99 -3.81 -6.33
CA SER A 114 5.38 -3.58 -5.93
C SER A 114 5.47 -3.15 -4.46
N ALA A 115 4.62 -2.24 -4.00
CA ALA A 115 4.58 -1.81 -2.59
C ALA A 115 4.25 -2.99 -1.65
N ARG A 116 3.29 -3.85 -2.00
CA ARG A 116 2.98 -5.07 -1.21
C ARG A 116 4.16 -6.02 -1.17
N SER A 117 4.86 -6.21 -2.30
CA SER A 117 6.07 -7.04 -2.37
C SER A 117 7.19 -6.46 -1.49
N GLU A 118 7.43 -5.15 -1.54
CA GLU A 118 8.43 -4.49 -0.70
C GLU A 118 8.11 -4.62 0.79
N VAL A 119 6.84 -4.44 1.18
CA VAL A 119 6.40 -4.66 2.56
C VAL A 119 6.64 -6.12 2.98
N ALA A 120 6.27 -7.09 2.15
CA ALA A 120 6.48 -8.50 2.44
C ALA A 120 7.98 -8.84 2.58
N GLN A 121 8.84 -8.29 1.72
CA GLN A 121 10.28 -8.45 1.79
C GLN A 121 10.86 -7.80 3.06
N TYR A 122 10.38 -6.61 3.43
CA TYR A 122 10.79 -5.94 4.66
C TYR A 122 10.39 -6.73 5.90
N GLU A 123 9.14 -7.21 5.98
CA GLU A 123 8.66 -8.05 7.09
C GLU A 123 9.43 -9.37 7.20
N ALA A 124 9.77 -9.98 6.06
CA ALA A 124 10.61 -11.17 6.00
C ALA A 124 12.03 -10.86 6.50
N ALA A 125 12.63 -9.74 6.09
CA ALA A 125 13.94 -9.31 6.55
C ALA A 125 13.95 -9.01 8.06
N VAL A 126 12.92 -8.37 8.59
CA VAL A 126 12.77 -8.13 10.05
C VAL A 126 12.66 -9.44 10.81
N THR A 127 11.86 -10.39 10.31
CA THR A 127 11.71 -11.71 10.95
C THR A 127 13.04 -12.48 10.92
N ALA A 128 13.74 -12.48 9.79
CA ALA A 128 15.05 -13.10 9.66
C ALA A 128 16.08 -12.45 10.60
N ALA A 129 16.12 -11.13 10.68
CA ALA A 129 17.02 -10.40 11.58
C ALA A 129 16.73 -10.71 13.06
N LYS A 130 15.45 -10.82 13.46
CA LYS A 130 15.07 -11.24 14.82
C LYS A 130 15.50 -12.67 15.12
N ALA A 131 15.33 -13.59 14.17
CA ALA A 131 15.75 -14.97 14.32
C ALA A 131 17.28 -15.08 14.46
N GLU A 132 18.03 -14.31 13.67
CA GLU A 132 19.50 -14.29 13.76
C GLU A 132 19.98 -13.66 15.07
N ALA A 133 19.37 -12.56 15.51
CA ALA A 133 19.67 -11.96 16.81
C ALA A 133 19.42 -12.95 17.96
N ALA A 134 18.31 -13.70 17.92
CA ALA A 134 18.03 -14.74 18.92
C ALA A 134 19.12 -15.83 18.91
N LYS A 135 19.53 -16.32 17.73
CA LYS A 135 20.63 -17.30 17.61
C LYS A 135 21.94 -16.77 18.18
N VAL A 136 22.30 -15.51 17.90
CA VAL A 136 23.52 -14.89 18.44
C VAL A 136 23.47 -14.80 19.96
N VAL A 137 22.33 -14.39 20.52
CA VAL A 137 22.14 -14.34 21.98
C VAL A 137 22.24 -15.73 22.61
N ASP A 138 21.62 -16.73 22.01
CA ASP A 138 21.66 -18.11 22.52
C ASP A 138 23.08 -18.69 22.43
N ALA A 139 23.79 -18.48 21.31
CA ALA A 139 25.19 -18.87 21.16
C ALA A 139 26.08 -18.18 22.21
N ALA A 140 25.90 -16.87 22.44
CA ALA A 140 26.63 -16.13 23.45
C ALA A 140 26.36 -16.67 24.87
N ARG A 141 25.10 -17.01 25.19
CA ARG A 141 24.73 -17.63 26.47
C ARG A 141 25.41 -18.98 26.67
N THR A 142 25.41 -19.85 25.65
CA THR A 142 26.07 -21.15 25.72
C THR A 142 27.58 -21.00 25.92
N THR A 143 28.23 -20.10 25.18
CA THR A 143 29.65 -19.82 25.35
C THR A 143 29.96 -19.30 26.75
N LEU A 144 29.20 -18.31 27.23
CA LEU A 144 29.37 -17.74 28.58
C LEU A 144 29.20 -18.79 29.68
N GLU A 145 28.20 -19.67 29.58
CA GLU A 145 28.02 -20.72 30.58
C GLU A 145 29.18 -21.74 30.54
N SER A 146 29.69 -22.07 29.35
CA SER A 146 30.85 -22.95 29.21
C SER A 146 32.12 -22.33 29.83
N GLU A 147 32.37 -21.05 29.58
CA GLU A 147 33.50 -20.32 30.15
C GLU A 147 33.36 -20.16 31.66
N ARG A 148 32.14 -19.86 32.14
CA ARG A 148 31.84 -19.78 33.56
C ARG A 148 32.13 -21.10 34.26
N GLN A 149 31.67 -22.22 33.70
CA GLN A 149 31.92 -23.53 34.26
C GLN A 149 33.41 -23.90 34.24
N ALA A 150 34.13 -23.56 33.16
CA ALA A 150 35.57 -23.74 33.08
C ALA A 150 36.32 -22.93 34.13
N GLN A 151 35.95 -21.66 34.34
CA GLN A 151 36.54 -20.79 35.35
C GLN A 151 36.25 -21.28 36.77
N ILE A 152 35.02 -21.74 37.06
CA ILE A 152 34.67 -22.32 38.35
C ILE A 152 35.50 -23.60 38.61
N SER A 153 35.61 -24.48 37.61
CA SER A 153 36.43 -25.70 37.71
C SER A 153 37.90 -25.37 37.96
N ALA A 154 38.48 -24.42 37.22
CA ALA A 154 39.85 -23.98 37.39
C ALA A 154 40.08 -23.32 38.77
N ALA A 155 39.13 -22.52 39.25
CA ALA A 155 39.18 -21.91 40.58
C ALA A 155 39.15 -22.98 41.68
N ASN A 156 38.25 -23.97 41.57
CA ASN A 156 38.16 -25.09 42.52
C ASN A 156 39.45 -25.93 42.51
N ALA A 157 40.03 -26.22 41.35
CA ALA A 157 41.31 -26.91 41.24
C ALA A 157 42.44 -26.14 41.93
N ARG A 158 42.52 -24.81 41.73
CA ARG A 158 43.49 -23.95 42.41
C ARG A 158 43.28 -23.92 43.93
N ILE A 159 42.03 -23.87 44.39
CA ILE A 159 41.69 -23.91 45.82
C ILE A 159 42.13 -25.24 46.43
N ASN A 160 41.84 -26.36 45.77
CA ASN A 160 42.23 -27.70 46.25
C ASN A 160 43.76 -27.85 46.30
N ALA A 161 44.47 -27.43 45.25
CA ALA A 161 45.93 -27.44 45.25
C ALA A 161 46.54 -26.60 46.38
N LYS A 162 45.97 -25.41 46.66
CA LYS A 162 46.40 -24.58 47.80
C LYS A 162 46.09 -25.23 49.15
N ARG A 163 44.95 -25.91 49.28
CA ARG A 163 44.59 -26.64 50.50
C ARG A 163 45.56 -27.79 50.75
N GLU A 164 45.87 -28.58 49.73
CA GLU A 164 46.84 -29.68 49.83
C GLU A 164 48.25 -29.16 50.18
N ALA A 165 48.68 -28.06 49.55
CA ALA A 165 49.96 -27.43 49.90
C ALA A 165 49.97 -26.97 51.36
N ALA A 166 48.93 -26.26 51.81
CA ALA A 166 48.81 -25.81 53.20
C ALA A 166 48.75 -26.97 54.20
N GLN A 167 48.12 -28.09 53.84
CA GLN A 167 48.11 -29.31 54.66
C GLN A 167 49.52 -29.91 54.79
N ARG A 168 50.25 -30.04 53.68
CA ARG A 168 51.65 -30.51 53.70
C ARG A 168 52.55 -29.59 54.51
N ASP A 169 52.41 -28.28 54.35
CA ASP A 169 53.18 -27.30 55.12
C ASP A 169 52.84 -27.38 56.62
N ALA A 170 51.56 -27.55 56.96
CA ALA A 170 51.14 -27.74 58.35
C ALA A 170 51.67 -29.05 58.96
N GLU A 171 51.69 -30.15 58.20
CA GLU A 171 52.27 -31.43 58.63
C GLU A 171 53.78 -31.32 58.82
N ALA A 172 54.50 -30.69 57.89
CA ALA A 172 55.93 -30.44 57.99
C ALA A 172 56.26 -29.54 59.20
N ALA A 173 55.50 -28.47 59.42
CA ALA A 173 55.66 -27.60 60.58
C ALA A 173 55.41 -28.35 61.89
N LYS A 174 54.37 -29.18 61.97
CA LYS A 174 54.11 -30.04 63.15
C LYS A 174 55.25 -31.02 63.40
N ALA A 175 55.79 -31.65 62.36
CA ALA A 175 56.93 -32.57 62.48
C ALA A 175 58.19 -31.85 62.96
N ALA A 176 58.49 -30.67 62.42
CA ALA A 176 59.62 -29.84 62.84
C ALA A 176 59.49 -29.40 64.31
N VAL A 177 58.30 -28.94 64.73
CA VAL A 177 58.03 -28.56 66.13
C VAL A 177 58.17 -29.76 67.06
N ARG A 178 57.68 -30.94 66.68
CA ARG A 178 57.88 -32.17 67.46
C ARG A 178 59.36 -32.50 67.67
N GLY A 179 60.18 -32.41 66.62
CA GLY A 179 61.63 -32.61 66.73
C GLY A 179 62.32 -31.59 67.64
N GLN A 180 61.90 -30.32 67.57
CA GLN A 180 62.41 -29.28 68.48
C GLN A 180 62.02 -29.54 69.93
N ILE A 181 60.78 -29.98 70.18
CA ILE A 181 60.32 -30.36 71.52
C ILE A 181 61.12 -31.56 72.05
N GLU A 182 61.33 -32.60 71.22
CA GLU A 182 62.11 -33.77 71.62
C GLU A 182 63.54 -33.40 72.02
N SER A 183 64.22 -32.56 71.23
CA SER A 183 65.56 -32.05 71.57
C SER A 183 65.55 -31.26 72.88
N ALA A 184 64.61 -30.31 73.05
CA ALA A 184 64.53 -29.50 74.25
C ALA A 184 64.23 -30.34 75.51
N VAL A 185 63.36 -31.34 75.40
CA VAL A 185 63.06 -32.27 76.49
C VAL A 185 64.28 -33.12 76.83
N SER A 186 65.00 -33.64 75.82
CA SER A 186 66.24 -34.39 76.03
C SER A 186 67.31 -33.56 76.76
N ASP A 187 67.46 -32.28 76.42
CA ASP A 187 68.41 -31.37 77.08
C ASP A 187 68.03 -31.11 78.55
N VAL A 188 66.74 -30.87 78.82
CA VAL A 188 66.21 -30.66 80.18
C VAL A 188 66.35 -31.92 81.03
N VAL A 189 66.00 -33.10 80.50
CA VAL A 189 66.12 -34.39 81.22
C VAL A 189 67.58 -34.72 81.48
N SER A 190 68.48 -34.52 80.50
CA SER A 190 69.92 -34.75 80.69
C SER A 190 70.48 -33.88 81.81
N SER A 191 70.12 -32.60 81.81
CA SER A 191 70.53 -31.64 82.85
C SER A 191 69.97 -32.01 84.23
N ALA A 192 68.71 -32.44 84.31
CA ALA A 192 68.08 -32.85 85.55
C ALA A 192 68.70 -34.14 86.14
N VAL A 193 69.02 -35.13 85.30
CA VAL A 193 69.65 -36.38 85.72
C VAL A 193 71.10 -36.14 86.17
N GLU A 194 71.84 -35.29 85.47
CA GLU A 194 73.20 -34.90 85.88
C GLU A 194 73.17 -34.17 87.23
N ALA A 195 72.22 -33.26 87.44
CA ALA A 195 72.05 -32.57 88.73
C ALA A 195 71.65 -33.53 89.87
N ALA A 196 70.82 -34.55 89.60
CA ALA A 196 70.35 -35.49 90.62
C ALA A 196 71.37 -36.58 90.98
N THR A 197 72.18 -37.03 90.02
CA THR A 197 73.10 -38.18 90.19
C THR A 197 74.57 -37.80 90.27
N GLY A 198 74.92 -36.55 89.91
CA GLY A 198 76.30 -36.06 89.84
C GLY A 198 77.13 -36.67 88.71
N LYS A 199 76.51 -37.44 87.80
CA LYS A 199 77.16 -38.08 86.64
C LYS A 199 76.40 -37.73 85.37
N ARG A 200 77.15 -37.48 84.29
CA ARG A 200 76.56 -37.20 82.98
C ARG A 200 75.90 -38.46 82.42
N PRO A 201 74.59 -38.43 82.10
CA PRO A 201 73.89 -39.58 81.54
C PRO A 201 74.32 -39.86 80.09
N ASP A 202 74.18 -41.12 79.65
CA ASP A 202 74.39 -41.49 78.25
C ASP A 202 73.31 -40.85 77.36
N SER A 203 73.73 -40.10 76.34
CA SER A 203 72.82 -39.34 75.48
C SER A 203 71.93 -40.23 74.62
N ALA A 204 72.43 -41.41 74.22
CA ALA A 204 71.65 -42.37 73.44
C ALA A 204 70.54 -43.02 74.30
N ALA A 205 70.82 -43.33 75.57
CA ALA A 205 69.83 -43.82 76.51
C ALA A 205 68.72 -42.79 76.82
N VAL A 206 69.09 -41.52 77.05
CA VAL A 206 68.12 -40.44 77.30
C VAL A 206 67.24 -40.19 76.08
N SER A 207 67.83 -40.09 74.88
CA SER A 207 67.08 -39.90 73.65
C SER A 207 66.10 -41.05 73.39
N ARG A 208 66.51 -42.31 73.59
CA ARG A 208 65.58 -43.46 73.48
C ARG A 208 64.44 -43.40 74.49
N ALA A 209 64.72 -43.07 75.75
CA ALA A 209 63.68 -42.99 76.78
C ALA A 209 62.68 -41.86 76.52
N VAL A 210 63.15 -40.69 76.08
CA VAL A 210 62.29 -39.56 75.70
C VAL A 210 61.45 -39.91 74.47
N ALA A 211 62.05 -40.51 73.44
CA ALA A 211 61.32 -40.95 72.25
C ALA A 211 60.23 -41.99 72.59
N ASP A 212 60.51 -42.93 73.49
CA ASP A 212 59.55 -43.95 73.92
C ASP A 212 58.35 -43.33 74.63
N VAL A 213 58.59 -42.42 75.59
CA VAL A 213 57.53 -41.70 76.33
C VAL A 213 56.71 -40.80 75.39
N MET A 214 57.37 -40.07 74.51
CA MET A 214 56.71 -39.18 73.54
C MET A 214 55.88 -39.97 72.52
N SER A 215 56.28 -41.19 72.16
CA SER A 215 55.51 -42.07 71.28
C SER A 215 54.32 -42.72 71.98
N ALA A 216 54.46 -43.04 73.27
CA ALA A 216 53.40 -43.66 74.07
C ALA A 216 52.21 -42.72 74.35
N GLY A 217 52.45 -41.40 74.42
CA GLY A 217 51.40 -40.39 74.67
C GLY A 217 50.58 -39.94 73.46
N VAL A 218 50.85 -40.46 72.26
CA VAL A 218 50.21 -40.02 70.99
C VAL A 218 49.05 -40.95 70.56
N ARG A 219 48.62 -41.92 71.38
CA ARG A 219 47.42 -42.74 71.12
C ARG A 219 46.12 -42.01 71.44
#